data_AF-A0AAV4G4Z3-F1
#
_entry.id   AF-A0AAV4G4Z3-F1
#
_cell.length_a   1.000
_cell.length_b   1.000
_cell.length_c   1.000
_cell.angle_alpha   90.00
_cell.angle_beta   90.00
_cell.angle_gamma   90.00
#
_symmetry.space_group_name_H-M   'P 1'
#
loop_
_entity.id
_entity.type
_entity.pdbx_description
1 polymer ?
#
loop_
_entity_poly.entity_id
_entity_poly.type
_entity_poly.pdbx_seq_one_letter_code
_entity_poly.pdbx_strand_id
1 'polypeptide(L)'
;MLKFDVALRFLLVVGMLSRTSADEPREENALYCLKQFEGLKLFEVNPGVGWDNLRNVEGSQAIHFSFSQCRLMDNGHYLIPDNVYAIPLKASNIERTATILDNWKKSSTLTSSSINLSAGMSYGGASISGSFSHENQELKERQIRDKTVTVRIKLQYNRYEVMLQPHSRASEQFRTSVLDLAAWIERNQTQLADYQAQIMIRDFGQFDLLFF
;
A
#
# COMPACT_ATOMS: atom_id res chain seq x y z
N MET A 1 -1.86 11.53 30.22
CA MET A 1 -1.26 10.18 30.27
C MET A 1 -1.45 9.51 28.91
N LEU A 2 -0.86 10.10 27.85
CA LEU A 2 -1.08 9.73 26.44
C LEU A 2 0.12 10.15 25.55
N LYS A 3 1.32 10.16 26.14
CA LYS A 3 2.59 10.57 25.47
C LYS A 3 3.58 9.41 25.32
N PHE A 4 3.27 8.22 25.84
CA PHE A 4 4.20 7.08 25.90
C PHE A 4 3.92 5.98 24.87
N ASP A 5 2.76 5.97 24.21
CA ASP A 5 2.35 4.86 23.33
C ASP A 5 2.89 5.00 21.89
N VAL A 6 3.12 6.23 21.41
CA VAL A 6 3.68 6.47 20.07
C VAL A 6 5.18 6.14 20.03
N ALA A 7 5.91 6.45 21.12
CA ALA A 7 7.36 6.22 21.19
C ALA A 7 7.73 4.73 21.20
N LEU A 8 6.88 3.86 21.75
CA LEU A 8 7.17 2.43 21.84
C LEU A 8 6.99 1.70 20.49
N ARG A 9 6.16 2.24 19.59
CA ARG A 9 6.04 1.75 18.20
C ARG A 9 7.19 2.21 17.30
N PHE A 10 7.86 3.32 17.62
CA PHE A 10 9.03 3.81 16.88
C PHE A 10 10.30 2.98 17.13
N LEU A 11 10.48 2.39 18.31
CA LEU A 11 11.68 1.62 18.66
C LEU A 11 11.83 0.30 17.88
N LEU A 12 10.75 -0.28 17.36
CA LEU A 12 10.82 -1.46 16.48
C LEU A 12 11.36 -1.13 15.08
N VAL A 13 11.29 0.12 14.64
CA VAL A 13 11.77 0.56 13.32
C VAL A 13 13.29 0.80 13.32
N VAL A 14 13.87 1.18 14.46
CA VAL A 14 15.29 1.53 14.57
C VAL A 14 16.22 0.31 14.42
N GLY A 15 15.73 -0.92 14.66
CA GLY A 15 16.52 -2.15 14.52
C GLY A 15 16.87 -2.58 13.10
N MET A 16 16.31 -1.96 12.05
CA MET A 16 16.53 -2.38 10.65
C MET A 16 17.50 -1.49 9.86
N LEU A 17 18.05 -0.42 10.46
CA LEU A 17 18.76 0.64 9.72
C LEU A 17 20.29 0.49 9.62
N SER A 18 20.85 -0.71 9.72
CA SER A 18 22.28 -0.91 9.53
C SER A 18 22.61 -1.90 8.43
N ARG A 19 22.31 -1.53 7.18
CA ARG A 19 23.05 -2.02 6.00
C ARG A 19 23.21 -0.89 4.98
N THR A 20 24.40 -0.34 4.91
CA THR A 20 24.87 0.44 3.77
C THR A 20 25.27 -0.53 2.66
N SER A 21 24.64 -0.44 1.50
CA SER A 21 25.21 -0.98 0.26
C SER A 21 24.95 0.04 -0.83
N ALA A 22 25.99 0.29 -1.63
CA ALA A 22 25.98 1.21 -2.76
C ALA A 22 24.76 0.97 -3.66
N ASP A 23 24.13 2.07 -4.06
CA ASP A 23 22.97 2.12 -4.95
C ASP A 23 23.44 1.78 -6.37
N GLU A 24 23.04 0.61 -6.88
CA GLU A 24 23.25 0.18 -8.26
C GLU A 24 22.00 0.57 -9.07
N PRO A 25 22.10 0.99 -10.35
CA PRO A 25 20.99 1.68 -11.02
C PRO A 25 19.78 0.76 -11.19
N ARG A 26 18.70 1.11 -10.48
CA ARG A 26 17.40 0.42 -10.37
C ARG A 26 16.78 -0.03 -11.71
N GLU A 27 17.04 0.70 -12.79
CA GLU A 27 16.45 0.49 -14.11
C GLU A 27 17.28 -0.48 -14.99
N GLU A 28 18.58 -0.59 -14.72
CA GLU A 28 19.52 -1.38 -15.52
C GLU A 28 19.34 -2.89 -15.26
N ASN A 29 19.10 -3.26 -14.00
CA ASN A 29 18.97 -4.66 -13.58
C ASN A 29 17.65 -5.31 -14.03
N ALA A 30 16.52 -4.59 -13.96
CA ALA A 30 15.23 -5.15 -14.40
C ALA A 30 15.18 -5.30 -15.93
N LEU A 31 15.64 -4.29 -16.67
CA LEU A 31 15.69 -4.33 -18.13
C LEU A 31 16.65 -5.42 -18.63
N TYR A 32 17.77 -5.64 -17.93
CA TYR A 32 18.67 -6.75 -18.18
C TYR A 32 17.95 -8.10 -18.07
N CYS A 33 17.25 -8.36 -16.97
CA CYS A 33 16.48 -9.60 -16.79
C CYS A 33 15.40 -9.78 -17.87
N LEU A 34 14.69 -8.70 -18.24
CA LEU A 34 13.65 -8.75 -19.27
C LEU A 34 14.20 -9.07 -20.66
N LYS A 35 15.43 -8.63 -20.97
CA LYS A 35 16.09 -8.95 -22.26
C LYS A 35 16.61 -10.38 -22.32
N GLN A 36 16.86 -11.01 -21.17
CA GLN A 36 17.42 -12.36 -21.10
C GLN A 36 16.40 -13.46 -21.38
N PHE A 37 15.11 -13.20 -21.16
CA PHE A 37 14.04 -14.18 -21.33
C PHE A 37 12.99 -13.67 -22.33
N GLU A 38 12.83 -14.36 -23.46
CA GLU A 38 11.81 -14.01 -24.45
C GLU A 38 10.40 -14.15 -23.87
N GLY A 39 9.56 -13.12 -24.04
CA GLY A 39 8.17 -13.14 -23.60
C GLY A 39 7.95 -12.89 -22.09
N LEU A 40 9.01 -12.61 -21.33
CA LEU A 40 8.92 -12.27 -19.91
C LEU A 40 8.30 -10.87 -19.72
N LYS A 41 7.42 -10.75 -18.71
CA LYS A 41 6.79 -9.47 -18.33
C LYS A 41 7.15 -9.09 -16.91
N LEU A 42 7.20 -7.79 -16.63
CA LEU A 42 7.28 -7.33 -15.25
C LEU A 42 5.94 -7.57 -14.55
N PHE A 43 5.98 -8.05 -13.31
CA PHE A 43 4.78 -8.13 -12.49
C PHE A 43 4.44 -6.74 -11.94
N GLU A 44 3.31 -6.18 -12.34
CA GLU A 44 2.94 -4.78 -12.06
C GLU A 44 2.39 -4.57 -10.64
N VAL A 45 1.82 -5.61 -10.02
CA VAL A 45 1.11 -5.50 -8.74
C VAL A 45 2.02 -5.94 -7.59
N ASN A 46 2.85 -5.04 -7.07
CA ASN A 46 3.77 -5.37 -5.97
C ASN A 46 3.39 -4.66 -4.65
N PRO A 47 3.38 -5.37 -3.51
CA PRO A 47 3.20 -4.76 -2.20
C PRO A 47 4.42 -3.91 -1.81
N GLY A 48 4.22 -2.89 -0.95
CA GLY A 48 5.29 -1.99 -0.50
C GLY A 48 5.22 -0.57 -1.09
N VAL A 49 4.17 -0.29 -1.84
CA VAL A 49 3.72 1.05 -2.19
C VAL A 49 2.84 1.59 -1.06
N GLY A 50 2.95 2.89 -0.80
CA GLY A 50 2.10 3.59 0.15
C GLY A 50 0.61 3.53 -0.20
N TRP A 51 -0.27 3.71 0.80
CA TRP A 51 -1.71 3.70 0.57
C TRP A 51 -2.42 4.81 1.35
N ASP A 52 -3.16 5.67 0.67
CA ASP A 52 -4.06 6.62 1.30
C ASP A 52 -5.42 5.96 1.51
N ASN A 53 -5.68 5.55 2.75
CA ASN A 53 -6.90 4.84 3.13
C ASN A 53 -8.17 5.72 3.05
N LEU A 54 -8.07 7.06 3.06
CA LEU A 54 -9.26 7.91 2.93
C LEU A 54 -9.73 8.01 1.48
N ARG A 55 -8.76 8.11 0.56
CA ARG A 55 -9.03 8.28 -0.88
C ARG A 55 -8.98 6.97 -1.66
N ASN A 56 -8.48 5.89 -1.07
CA ASN A 56 -8.16 4.62 -1.74
C ASN A 56 -7.25 4.82 -2.96
N VAL A 57 -6.13 5.52 -2.76
CA VAL A 57 -5.15 5.77 -3.81
C VAL A 57 -3.76 5.34 -3.35
N GLU A 58 -2.98 4.84 -4.30
CA GLU A 58 -1.59 4.50 -4.08
C GLU A 58 -0.75 5.77 -3.86
N GLY A 59 0.18 5.68 -2.93
CA GLY A 59 1.20 6.69 -2.65
C GLY A 59 2.54 6.32 -3.28
N SER A 60 3.59 6.88 -2.71
CA SER A 60 4.96 6.63 -3.13
C SER A 60 5.47 5.29 -2.61
N GLN A 61 6.46 4.72 -3.30
CA GLN A 61 7.09 3.47 -2.92
C GLN A 61 7.81 3.60 -1.57
N ALA A 62 7.35 2.87 -0.56
CA ALA A 62 7.96 2.85 0.78
C ALA A 62 9.05 1.78 0.91
N ILE A 63 8.99 0.72 0.09
CA ILE A 63 9.91 -0.42 0.12
C ILE A 63 10.80 -0.44 -1.10
N HIS A 64 12.09 -0.72 -0.91
CA HIS A 64 13.04 -0.89 -1.99
C HIS A 64 12.81 -2.22 -2.72
N PHE A 65 12.67 -2.17 -4.06
CA PHE A 65 12.66 -3.35 -4.92
C PHE A 65 14.00 -3.54 -5.62
N SER A 66 14.50 -4.77 -5.59
CA SER A 66 15.71 -5.22 -6.29
C SER A 66 15.35 -6.32 -7.27
N PHE A 67 16.06 -6.40 -8.40
CA PHE A 67 15.89 -7.43 -9.43
C PHE A 67 17.20 -8.16 -9.76
N SER A 68 18.18 -8.09 -8.86
CA SER A 68 19.53 -8.64 -9.07
C SER A 68 19.56 -10.15 -9.31
N GLN A 69 18.57 -10.88 -8.82
CA GLN A 69 18.51 -12.34 -8.95
C GLN A 69 17.62 -12.79 -10.12
N CYS A 70 17.06 -11.84 -10.90
CA CYS A 70 16.10 -12.11 -11.96
C CYS A 70 15.01 -13.13 -11.56
N ARG A 71 14.46 -12.99 -10.34
CA ARG A 71 13.49 -13.96 -9.81
C ARG A 71 12.22 -13.98 -10.64
N LEU A 72 11.80 -15.16 -11.02
CA LEU A 72 10.56 -15.39 -11.75
C LEU A 72 9.50 -15.95 -10.80
N MET A 73 8.24 -15.67 -11.10
CA MET A 73 7.10 -16.37 -10.51
C MET A 73 7.09 -17.84 -10.99
N ASP A 74 6.42 -18.73 -10.25
CA ASP A 74 6.38 -20.18 -10.52
C ASP A 74 5.98 -20.57 -11.95
N ASN A 75 5.22 -19.72 -12.64
CA ASN A 75 4.80 -19.96 -14.02
C ASN A 75 5.82 -19.51 -15.08
N GLY A 76 6.94 -18.91 -14.68
CA GLY A 76 8.01 -18.44 -15.57
C GLY A 76 7.65 -17.22 -16.44
N HIS A 77 6.45 -16.66 -16.33
CA HIS A 77 5.97 -15.58 -17.20
C HIS A 77 6.21 -14.17 -16.65
N TYR A 78 6.46 -14.06 -15.35
CA TYR A 78 6.56 -12.78 -14.67
C TYR A 78 7.84 -12.65 -13.86
N LEU A 79 8.54 -11.54 -14.06
CA LEU A 79 9.65 -11.07 -13.23
C LEU A 79 9.09 -10.43 -11.97
N ILE A 80 9.58 -10.85 -10.81
CA ILE A 80 9.19 -10.32 -9.49
C ILE A 80 10.43 -9.79 -8.74
N PRO A 81 10.26 -8.79 -7.85
CA PRO A 81 11.36 -8.32 -7.02
C PRO A 81 11.95 -9.41 -6.11
N ASP A 82 13.25 -9.29 -5.81
CA ASP A 82 14.00 -10.26 -5.01
C ASP A 82 13.37 -10.46 -3.61
N ASN A 83 12.81 -9.37 -3.05
CA ASN A 83 12.18 -9.30 -1.73
C ASN A 83 10.66 -9.51 -1.72
N VAL A 84 10.08 -9.98 -2.83
CA VAL A 84 8.66 -10.30 -2.97
C VAL A 84 8.50 -11.81 -3.18
N TYR A 85 7.38 -12.36 -2.70
CA TYR A 85 6.92 -13.70 -3.07
C TYR A 85 5.46 -13.64 -3.51
N ALA A 86 5.13 -14.41 -4.55
CA ALA A 86 3.79 -14.55 -5.08
C ALA A 86 3.34 -16.00 -4.90
N ILE A 87 2.18 -16.19 -4.29
CA ILE A 87 1.56 -17.50 -4.08
C ILE A 87 0.44 -17.65 -5.11
N PRO A 88 0.53 -18.61 -6.05
CA PRO A 88 -0.54 -18.86 -7.00
C PRO A 88 -1.76 -19.43 -6.27
N LEU A 89 -2.89 -18.72 -6.37
CA LEU A 89 -4.17 -19.18 -5.83
C LEU A 89 -4.76 -20.18 -6.82
N LYS A 90 -4.73 -21.47 -6.45
CA LYS A 90 -5.27 -22.58 -7.26
C LYS A 90 -6.79 -22.68 -7.15
N ALA A 91 -7.49 -21.56 -7.30
CA ALA A 91 -8.94 -21.49 -7.30
C ALA A 91 -9.44 -21.15 -8.70
N SER A 92 -10.28 -22.00 -9.29
CA SER A 92 -10.95 -21.73 -10.57
C SER A 92 -12.30 -21.02 -10.40
N ASN A 93 -12.73 -20.80 -9.16
CA ASN A 93 -14.02 -20.21 -8.87
C ASN A 93 -13.95 -18.68 -8.98
N ILE A 94 -14.91 -18.12 -9.71
CA ILE A 94 -15.15 -16.67 -9.75
C ILE A 94 -16.12 -16.36 -8.61
N GLU A 95 -15.72 -15.47 -7.70
CA GLU A 95 -16.60 -14.95 -6.67
C GLU A 95 -17.64 -14.02 -7.30
N ARG A 96 -18.92 -14.30 -7.04
CA ARG A 96 -20.05 -13.53 -7.57
C ARG A 96 -20.87 -12.98 -6.42
N THR A 97 -21.00 -11.67 -6.37
CA THR A 97 -21.74 -10.99 -5.30
C THR A 97 -22.67 -9.95 -5.90
N ALA A 98 -23.92 -9.93 -5.44
CA ALA A 98 -24.88 -8.89 -5.75
C ALA A 98 -25.34 -8.24 -4.43
N THR A 99 -25.13 -6.93 -4.29
CA THR A 99 -25.43 -6.19 -3.07
C THR A 99 -26.27 -4.96 -3.39
N ILE A 100 -27.29 -4.71 -2.57
CA ILE A 100 -28.08 -3.48 -2.62
C ILE A 100 -27.45 -2.49 -1.63
N LEU A 101 -27.07 -1.31 -2.14
CA LEU A 101 -26.49 -0.21 -1.38
C LEU A 101 -27.55 0.86 -1.21
N ASP A 102 -28.28 0.77 -0.10
CA ASP A 102 -29.33 1.70 0.32
C ASP A 102 -28.77 3.05 0.77
N ASN A 103 -27.53 3.07 1.27
CA ASN A 103 -26.88 4.25 1.82
C ASN A 103 -25.38 4.22 1.52
N TRP A 104 -24.87 5.30 0.93
CA TRP A 104 -23.45 5.49 0.64
C TRP A 104 -22.54 5.28 1.86
N LYS A 105 -23.00 5.57 3.09
CA LYS A 105 -22.23 5.34 4.32
C LYS A 105 -21.93 3.87 4.61
N LYS A 106 -22.71 2.94 4.06
CA LYS A 106 -22.53 1.49 4.23
C LYS A 106 -21.73 0.87 3.08
N SER A 107 -21.32 1.66 2.09
CA SER A 107 -20.57 1.15 0.95
C SER A 107 -19.13 0.84 1.36
N SER A 108 -18.70 -0.40 1.14
CA SER A 108 -17.28 -0.75 1.07
C SER A 108 -16.75 -0.53 -0.35
N THR A 109 -15.47 -0.23 -0.49
CA THR A 109 -14.81 -0.09 -1.80
C THR A 109 -14.61 -1.44 -2.48
N LEU A 110 -14.78 -1.50 -3.79
CA LEU A 110 -14.72 -2.76 -4.57
C LEU A 110 -13.37 -3.49 -4.49
N THR A 111 -12.26 -2.75 -4.54
CA THR A 111 -10.89 -3.25 -4.69
C THR A 111 -10.04 -3.14 -3.44
N SER A 112 -10.48 -2.36 -2.45
CA SER A 112 -9.67 -2.01 -1.28
C SER A 112 -10.39 -2.34 0.03
N SER A 113 -11.43 -3.19 -0.01
CA SER A 113 -12.25 -3.51 1.16
C SER A 113 -11.44 -4.11 2.31
N SER A 114 -10.47 -4.98 2.03
CA SER A 114 -9.59 -5.59 3.02
C SER A 114 -8.74 -4.54 3.74
N ILE A 115 -8.17 -3.60 2.99
CA ILE A 115 -7.34 -2.50 3.53
C ILE A 115 -8.18 -1.53 4.36
N ASN A 116 -9.38 -1.18 3.88
CA ASN A 116 -10.28 -0.27 4.61
C ASN A 116 -10.74 -0.86 5.96
N LEU A 117 -10.81 -2.19 6.07
CA LEU A 117 -11.12 -2.93 7.30
C LEU A 117 -9.91 -3.00 8.25
N SER A 118 -8.69 -3.19 7.73
CA SER A 118 -7.46 -3.29 8.55
C SER A 118 -6.94 -1.93 9.02
N ALA A 119 -6.92 -0.94 8.13
CA ALA A 119 -6.41 0.42 8.36
C ALA A 119 -7.45 1.36 9.00
N GLY A 120 -8.62 0.83 9.39
CA GLY A 120 -9.75 1.61 9.86
C GLY A 120 -9.49 2.33 11.18
N MET A 121 -9.11 3.62 11.10
CA MET A 121 -9.19 4.52 12.24
C MET A 121 -10.66 4.88 12.50
N SER A 122 -11.25 4.35 13.56
CA SER A 122 -12.56 4.82 14.04
C SER A 122 -12.37 6.09 14.86
N TYR A 123 -12.83 7.23 14.36
CA TYR A 123 -12.94 8.45 15.16
C TYR A 123 -14.42 8.66 15.53
N GLY A 124 -14.74 8.60 16.82
CA GLY A 124 -16.12 8.79 17.30
C GLY A 124 -17.13 7.70 16.90
N GLY A 125 -16.68 6.47 16.64
CA GLY A 125 -17.55 5.33 16.30
C GLY A 125 -17.97 5.23 14.82
N ALA A 126 -17.47 6.12 13.96
CA ALA A 126 -17.63 6.02 12.51
C ALA A 126 -16.31 5.62 11.84
N SER A 127 -16.37 4.62 10.95
CA SER A 127 -15.25 4.33 10.04
C SER A 127 -15.23 5.39 8.94
N ILE A 128 -14.07 6.00 8.72
CA ILE A 128 -13.85 7.02 7.68
C ILE A 128 -13.04 6.49 6.49
N SER A 129 -12.58 5.23 6.55
CA SER A 129 -11.86 4.57 5.47
C SER A 129 -12.66 4.63 4.15
N GLY A 130 -12.01 5.01 3.06
CA GLY A 130 -12.57 5.09 1.72
C GLY A 130 -13.64 6.17 1.52
N SER A 131 -13.94 6.98 2.53
CA SER A 131 -15.02 7.98 2.48
C SER A 131 -14.77 9.11 1.47
N PHE A 132 -13.51 9.37 1.11
CA PHE A 132 -13.12 10.35 0.09
C PHE A 132 -12.70 9.70 -1.23
N SER A 133 -12.86 8.39 -1.39
CA SER A 133 -12.59 7.72 -2.67
C SER A 133 -13.54 8.16 -3.76
N HIS A 134 -13.07 8.12 -5.02
CA HIS A 134 -13.89 8.47 -6.19
C HIS A 134 -15.20 7.68 -6.22
N GLU A 135 -15.13 6.36 -5.99
CA GLU A 135 -16.31 5.49 -5.94
C GLU A 135 -17.33 5.95 -4.90
N ASN A 136 -16.87 6.30 -3.68
CA ASN A 136 -17.76 6.75 -2.63
C ASN A 136 -18.36 8.14 -2.92
N GLN A 137 -17.57 9.05 -3.48
CA GLN A 137 -18.04 10.39 -3.85
C GLN A 137 -19.09 10.32 -4.96
N GLU A 138 -18.85 9.52 -6.00
CA GLU A 138 -19.79 9.32 -7.10
C GLU A 138 -21.08 8.65 -6.60
N LEU A 139 -20.97 7.61 -5.78
CA LEU A 139 -22.14 6.94 -5.18
C LEU A 139 -22.97 7.92 -4.35
N LYS A 140 -22.32 8.72 -3.51
CA LYS A 140 -22.98 9.72 -2.68
C LYS A 140 -23.69 10.77 -3.52
N GLU A 141 -23.02 11.30 -4.55
CA GLU A 141 -23.61 12.29 -5.45
C GLU A 141 -24.87 11.75 -6.13
N ARG A 142 -24.79 10.53 -6.70
CA ARG A 142 -25.92 9.88 -7.37
C ARG A 142 -27.09 9.63 -6.43
N GLN A 143 -26.84 9.08 -5.24
CA GLN A 143 -27.90 8.81 -4.28
C GLN A 143 -28.58 10.09 -3.77
N ILE A 144 -27.81 11.15 -3.52
CA ILE A 144 -28.36 12.42 -3.00
C ILE A 144 -29.13 13.16 -4.09
N ARG A 145 -28.56 13.28 -5.30
CA ARG A 145 -29.17 14.06 -6.38
C ARG A 145 -30.39 13.35 -6.95
N ASP A 146 -30.27 12.05 -7.21
CA ASP A 146 -31.25 11.31 -8.00
C ASP A 146 -32.24 10.53 -7.10
N LYS A 147 -32.02 10.52 -5.76
CA LYS A 147 -32.81 9.77 -4.76
C LYS A 147 -32.92 8.28 -5.09
N THR A 148 -31.82 7.70 -5.53
CA THR A 148 -31.76 6.31 -6.00
C THR A 148 -31.10 5.38 -4.98
N VAL A 149 -31.38 4.10 -5.14
CA VAL A 149 -30.64 3.00 -4.51
C VAL A 149 -29.70 2.41 -5.55
N THR A 150 -28.51 2.00 -5.15
CA THR A 150 -27.52 1.42 -6.07
C THR A 150 -27.48 -0.09 -5.91
N VAL A 151 -27.56 -0.82 -7.02
CA VAL A 151 -27.31 -2.27 -7.02
C VAL A 151 -25.91 -2.49 -7.58
N ARG A 152 -25.07 -3.18 -6.81
CA ARG A 152 -23.70 -3.52 -7.19
C ARG A 152 -23.61 -4.99 -7.49
N ILE A 153 -23.07 -5.32 -8.66
CA ILE A 153 -22.75 -6.69 -9.08
C ILE A 153 -21.23 -6.78 -9.21
N LYS A 154 -20.63 -7.75 -8.53
CA LYS A 154 -19.18 -7.97 -8.49
C LYS A 154 -18.86 -9.37 -8.97
N LEU A 155 -17.90 -9.45 -9.88
CA LEU A 155 -17.26 -10.69 -10.34
C LEU A 155 -15.76 -10.56 -10.05
N GLN A 156 -15.23 -11.35 -9.11
CA GLN A 156 -13.83 -11.28 -8.70
C GLN A 156 -13.13 -12.61 -8.96
N TYR A 157 -11.93 -12.53 -9.53
CA TYR A 157 -11.07 -13.67 -9.79
C TYR A 157 -9.67 -13.40 -9.24
N ASN A 158 -9.34 -14.04 -8.13
CA ASN A 158 -8.06 -13.87 -7.45
C ASN A 158 -7.06 -14.90 -8.00
N ARG A 159 -5.97 -14.42 -8.61
CA ARG A 159 -4.97 -15.29 -9.26
C ARG A 159 -3.74 -15.53 -8.41
N TYR A 160 -3.29 -14.50 -7.70
CA TYR A 160 -2.08 -14.51 -6.90
C TYR A 160 -2.32 -13.72 -5.62
N GLU A 161 -1.71 -14.18 -4.54
CA GLU A 161 -1.51 -13.42 -3.31
C GLU A 161 -0.03 -13.03 -3.25
N VAL A 162 0.27 -11.76 -2.98
CA VAL A 162 1.61 -11.22 -3.20
C VAL A 162 2.06 -10.53 -1.92
N MET A 163 3.19 -10.98 -1.38
CA MET A 163 3.64 -10.57 -0.06
C MET A 163 5.09 -10.13 -0.06
N LEU A 164 5.40 -9.24 0.88
CA LEU A 164 6.76 -8.78 1.15
C LEU A 164 7.50 -9.75 2.07
N GLN A 165 8.80 -9.92 1.83
CA GLN A 165 9.65 -10.59 2.80
C GLN A 165 9.81 -9.73 4.08
N PRO A 166 9.84 -10.34 5.28
CA PRO A 166 9.89 -9.61 6.57
C PRO A 166 11.08 -8.66 6.76
N HIS A 167 12.18 -8.85 6.02
CA HIS A 167 13.41 -8.05 6.12
C HIS A 167 13.62 -7.15 4.90
N SER A 168 12.52 -6.75 4.24
CA SER A 168 12.55 -5.82 3.12
C SER A 168 13.09 -4.45 3.55
N ARG A 169 13.96 -3.87 2.74
CA ARG A 169 14.56 -2.55 3.03
C ARG A 169 13.58 -1.44 2.66
N ALA A 170 13.60 -0.35 3.44
CA ALA A 170 12.95 0.90 3.08
C ALA A 170 13.52 1.46 1.77
N SER A 171 12.69 2.16 0.99
CA SER A 171 13.16 2.95 -0.14
C SER A 171 14.01 4.12 0.37
N GLU A 172 14.95 4.58 -0.46
CA GLU A 172 15.81 5.72 -0.11
C GLU A 172 15.00 7.00 0.19
N GLN A 173 13.96 7.26 -0.59
CA GLN A 173 13.08 8.42 -0.39
C GLN A 173 12.36 8.35 0.96
N PHE A 174 11.85 7.17 1.31
CA PHE A 174 11.19 6.96 2.59
C PHE A 174 12.18 7.10 3.75
N ARG A 175 13.36 6.48 3.62
CA ARG A 175 14.44 6.55 4.63
C ARG A 175 14.87 7.99 4.89
N THR A 176 15.14 8.76 3.85
CA THR A 176 15.53 10.18 3.98
C THR A 176 14.44 10.98 4.68
N SER A 177 13.17 10.77 4.30
CA SER A 177 12.06 11.48 4.93
C SER A 177 11.94 11.20 6.44
N VAL A 178 12.17 9.94 6.85
CA VAL A 178 12.21 9.53 8.27
C VAL A 178 13.40 10.16 9.00
N LEU A 179 14.58 10.19 8.38
CA LEU A 179 15.79 10.77 8.98
C LEU A 179 15.64 12.29 9.16
N ASP A 180 15.04 12.98 8.19
CA ASP A 180 14.74 14.41 8.28
C ASP A 180 13.79 14.71 9.44
N LEU A 181 12.73 13.90 9.57
CA LEU A 181 11.80 14.00 10.70
C LEU A 181 12.52 13.81 12.05
N ALA A 182 13.39 12.79 12.16
CA ALA A 182 14.17 12.54 13.36
C ALA A 182 15.09 13.73 13.70
N ALA A 183 15.75 14.32 12.70
CA ALA A 183 16.61 15.49 12.89
C ALA A 183 15.81 16.71 13.42
N TRP A 184 14.58 16.94 12.96
CA TRP A 184 13.73 18.01 13.50
C TRP A 184 13.32 17.76 14.95
N ILE A 185 13.04 16.50 15.31
CA ILE A 185 12.70 16.10 16.68
C ILE A 185 13.89 16.30 17.61
N GLU A 186 15.10 15.86 17.22
CA GLU A 186 16.32 16.03 18.01
C GLU A 186 16.65 17.49 18.31
N ARG A 187 16.34 18.39 17.36
CA ARG A 187 16.53 19.84 17.51
C ARG A 187 15.40 20.53 18.28
N ASN A 188 14.44 19.77 18.80
CA ASN A 188 13.25 20.28 19.50
C ASN A 188 12.42 21.26 18.64
N GLN A 189 12.43 21.08 17.31
CA GLN A 189 11.71 21.91 16.36
C GLN A 189 10.38 21.26 16.00
N THR A 190 9.45 21.29 16.95
CA THR A 190 8.17 20.56 16.89
C THR A 190 7.30 20.94 15.70
N GLN A 191 7.21 22.23 15.34
CA GLN A 191 6.41 22.67 14.19
C GLN A 191 6.93 22.11 12.86
N LEU A 192 8.26 22.03 12.70
CA LEU A 192 8.88 21.48 11.49
C LEU A 192 8.75 19.95 11.46
N ALA A 193 8.86 19.29 12.61
CA ALA A 193 8.60 17.86 12.72
C ALA A 193 7.14 17.52 12.35
N ASP A 194 6.16 18.29 12.86
CA ASP A 194 4.74 18.09 12.54
C ASP A 194 4.47 18.31 11.05
N TYR A 195 5.04 19.36 10.45
CA TYR A 195 4.94 19.60 9.02
C TYR A 195 5.55 18.45 8.21
N GLN A 196 6.76 18.02 8.54
CA GLN A 196 7.43 16.90 7.87
C GLN A 196 6.60 15.61 7.97
N ALA A 197 6.02 15.32 9.13
CA ALA A 197 5.15 14.16 9.31
C ALA A 197 3.90 14.22 8.42
N GLN A 198 3.28 15.40 8.27
CA GLN A 198 2.14 15.58 7.37
C GLN A 198 2.52 15.36 5.90
N ILE A 199 3.70 15.85 5.47
CA ILE A 199 4.23 15.61 4.13
C ILE A 199 4.48 14.12 3.90
N MET A 200 5.06 13.42 4.87
CA MET A 200 5.26 11.97 4.79
C MET A 200 3.95 11.20 4.62
N ILE A 201 2.91 11.54 5.39
CA ILE A 201 1.58 10.91 5.27
C ILE A 201 0.94 11.20 3.91
N ARG A 202 1.11 12.41 3.38
CA ARG A 202 0.62 12.78 2.04
C ARG A 202 1.31 11.96 0.95
N ASP A 203 2.63 11.81 1.04
CA ASP A 203 3.44 11.23 -0.04
C ASP A 203 3.46 9.70 0.00
N PHE A 204 3.51 9.09 1.20
CA PHE A 204 3.56 7.63 1.39
C PHE A 204 2.25 7.03 1.92
N GLY A 205 1.22 7.84 2.17
CA GLY A 205 -0.05 7.37 2.72
C GLY A 205 0.02 6.99 4.20
N GLN A 206 -1.02 6.30 4.66
CA GLN A 206 -1.09 5.66 5.97
C GLN A 206 -0.59 4.22 5.84
N PHE A 207 0.46 3.87 6.57
CA PHE A 207 1.16 2.60 6.40
C PHE A 207 0.30 1.41 6.85
N ASP A 208 -0.04 0.54 5.91
CA ASP A 208 -0.34 -0.88 6.15
C ASP A 208 0.54 -1.70 5.19
N LEU A 209 1.72 -2.11 5.64
CA LEU A 209 2.74 -2.78 4.82
C LEU A 209 2.50 -4.30 4.63
N LEU A 210 1.37 -4.84 5.07
CA LEU A 210 1.25 -6.28 5.31
C LEU A 210 0.14 -7.03 4.58
N PHE A 211 -0.77 -6.39 3.85
CA PHE A 211 -1.88 -7.15 3.24
C PHE A 211 -2.29 -6.64 1.86
N PHE A 212 -1.92 -7.41 0.83
CA PHE A 212 -2.58 -7.50 -0.47
C PHE A 212 -2.76 -8.97 -0.85
#